data_AF-A0A6H1ZJE4-F1
#
_entry.id   AF-A0A6H1ZJE4-F1
#
_cell.length_a   1.000
_cell.length_b   1.000
_cell.length_c   1.000
_cell.angle_alpha   90.00
_cell.angle_beta   90.00
_cell.angle_gamma   90.00
#
_symmetry.space_group_name_H-M   'P 1'
#
loop_
_entity.id
_entity.type
_entity.pdbx_description
1 polymer ?
#
loop_
_entity_poly.entity_id
_entity_poly.type
_entity_poly.pdbx_seq_one_letter_code
_entity_poly.pdbx_strand_id
1 'polypeptide(L)'
;MPINDSYHRKSETGMLSSGVKTADVAVKAGAGKVYWITLYATAAAVVGLADSLTNSTTYLWKITLPNTTPFHVILDPPIEFATGIWLDVVSGTVDVIVGYV
;
A
#
# COMPACT_ATOMS: atom_id res chain seq x y z
N MET A 1 13.95 5.53 40.10
CA MET A 1 13.27 6.61 39.36
C MET A 1 12.68 5.99 38.11
N PRO A 2 11.36 6.04 37.88
CA PRO A 2 10.79 5.50 36.65
C PRO A 2 11.13 6.46 35.50
N ILE A 3 11.65 5.90 34.42
CA ILE A 3 11.89 6.63 33.17
C ILE A 3 10.52 6.88 32.56
N ASN A 4 10.12 8.14 32.43
CA ASN A 4 8.98 8.53 31.61
C ASN A 4 9.33 8.23 30.14
N ASP A 5 8.97 7.03 29.68
CA ASP A 5 8.92 6.68 28.26
C ASP A 5 7.69 7.36 27.62
N SER A 6 7.71 8.70 27.64
CA SER A 6 6.76 9.54 26.92
C SER A 6 7.24 9.84 25.49
N TYR A 7 7.94 8.88 24.88
CA TYR A 7 7.92 8.78 23.43
C TYR A 7 6.57 8.18 23.07
N HIS A 8 5.66 9.05 22.64
CA HIS A 8 4.42 8.68 21.96
C HIS A 8 4.65 7.44 21.09
N ARG A 9 4.24 6.27 21.58
CA ARG A 9 4.28 5.06 20.79
C ARG A 9 3.37 5.31 19.61
N LYS A 10 4.01 5.42 18.44
CA LYS A 10 3.55 5.07 17.10
C LYS A 10 2.05 4.87 17.04
N SER A 11 1.32 5.77 16.37
CA SER A 11 0.17 5.28 15.61
C SER A 11 0.71 4.13 14.77
N GLU A 12 0.37 2.88 15.13
CA GLU A 12 1.14 1.70 14.75
C GLU A 12 1.35 1.69 13.24
N THR A 13 2.56 2.06 12.81
CA THR A 13 2.91 2.06 11.39
C THR A 13 2.94 0.60 10.99
N GLY A 14 1.86 0.15 10.37
CA GLY A 14 1.75 -1.18 9.81
C GLY A 14 2.51 -1.24 8.49
N MET A 15 2.99 -2.45 8.18
CA MET A 15 3.61 -2.73 6.90
C MET A 15 2.98 -4.00 6.37
N LEU A 16 2.37 -3.91 5.18
CA LEU A 16 2.10 -5.10 4.41
C LEU A 16 3.39 -5.41 3.64
N SER A 17 4.14 -6.42 4.08
CA SER A 17 5.13 -7.09 3.22
C SER A 17 4.38 -8.18 2.49
N SER A 18 3.93 -7.88 1.27
CA SER A 18 2.94 -8.73 0.63
C SER A 18 3.58 -9.87 -0.18
N GLY A 19 4.87 -9.82 -0.47
CA GLY A 19 5.48 -10.74 -1.43
C GLY A 19 4.81 -10.62 -2.80
N VAL A 20 5.07 -11.59 -3.67
CA VAL A 20 4.53 -11.57 -5.04
C VAL A 20 2.99 -11.72 -5.03
N LYS A 21 2.31 -10.81 -5.72
CA LYS A 21 0.86 -10.75 -5.91
C LYS A 21 0.47 -10.89 -7.37
N THR A 22 -0.60 -11.64 -7.57
CA THR A 22 -1.25 -11.89 -8.86
C THR A 22 -2.77 -11.64 -8.79
N ALA A 23 -3.25 -11.17 -7.64
CA ALA A 23 -4.65 -10.94 -7.34
C ALA A 23 -4.75 -9.93 -6.20
N ASP A 24 -5.95 -9.37 -6.04
CA ASP A 24 -6.25 -8.35 -5.05
C ASP A 24 -6.02 -8.86 -3.64
N VAL A 25 -5.54 -7.97 -2.77
CA VAL A 25 -5.25 -8.31 -1.38
C VAL A 25 -5.61 -7.16 -0.44
N ALA A 26 -6.20 -7.49 0.69
CA ALA A 26 -6.40 -6.53 1.76
C ALA A 26 -5.05 -6.13 2.36
N VAL A 27 -4.77 -4.83 2.38
CA VAL A 27 -3.57 -4.25 3.02
C VAL A 27 -3.87 -3.93 4.48
N LYS A 28 -5.01 -3.27 4.73
CA LYS A 28 -5.51 -2.94 6.06
C LYS A 28 -7.02 -2.80 6.03
N ALA A 29 -7.68 -3.21 7.11
CA ALA A 29 -9.09 -2.90 7.36
C ALA A 29 -9.23 -1.66 8.27
N GLY A 30 -10.32 -0.91 8.11
CA GLY A 30 -10.60 0.31 8.86
C GLY A 30 -9.87 1.54 8.31
N ALA A 31 -10.22 2.72 8.82
CA ALA A 31 -9.64 3.99 8.38
C ALA A 31 -8.13 4.08 8.67
N GLY A 32 -7.42 4.87 7.87
CA GLY A 32 -5.98 5.01 7.99
C GLY A 32 -5.34 5.87 6.91
N LYS A 33 -4.02 5.79 6.81
CA LYS A 33 -3.23 6.53 5.81
C LYS A 33 -2.11 5.71 5.21
N VAL A 34 -1.84 5.87 3.91
CA VAL A 34 -0.68 5.29 3.21
C VAL A 34 0.38 6.38 2.98
N TYR A 35 1.62 6.08 3.37
CA TYR A 35 2.73 7.03 3.32
C TYR A 35 3.77 6.71 2.23
N TRP A 36 3.91 5.44 1.89
CA TRP A 36 4.86 5.02 0.87
C TRP A 36 4.50 3.65 0.29
N ILE A 37 4.95 3.42 -0.94
CA ILE A 37 4.72 2.19 -1.68
C ILE A 37 6.02 1.80 -2.36
N THR A 38 6.44 0.53 -2.22
CA THR A 38 7.52 -0.08 -2.99
C THR A 38 6.93 -1.20 -3.85
N LEU A 39 7.33 -1.24 -5.11
CA LEU A 39 6.86 -2.21 -6.10
C LEU A 39 8.05 -2.80 -6.85
N TYR A 40 7.94 -4.06 -7.22
CA TYR A 40 8.84 -4.69 -8.17
C TYR A 40 8.07 -5.64 -9.06
N ALA A 41 8.22 -5.52 -10.38
CA ALA A 41 7.60 -6.43 -11.33
C ALA A 41 8.65 -6.93 -12.33
N THR A 42 8.64 -8.22 -12.65
CA THR A 42 9.54 -8.81 -13.67
C THR A 42 9.01 -8.65 -15.09
N ALA A 43 7.76 -8.23 -15.24
CA ALA A 43 7.09 -7.92 -16.50
C ALA A 43 6.24 -6.65 -16.31
N ALA A 44 5.60 -6.19 -17.39
CA ALA A 44 4.63 -5.09 -17.27
C ALA A 44 3.50 -5.49 -16.32
N ALA A 45 3.16 -4.61 -15.38
CA ALA A 45 2.11 -4.84 -14.40
C ALA A 45 1.35 -3.54 -14.12
N VAL A 46 0.06 -3.66 -13.80
CA VAL A 46 -0.78 -2.54 -13.42
C VAL A 46 -1.34 -2.82 -12.05
N VAL A 47 -1.12 -1.91 -11.12
CA VAL A 47 -1.63 -2.00 -9.75
C VAL A 47 -2.20 -0.68 -9.27
N GLY A 48 -3.13 -0.76 -8.32
CA GLY A 48 -3.68 0.40 -7.65
C GLY A 48 -4.04 0.14 -6.20
N LEU A 49 -4.34 1.21 -5.50
CA LEU A 49 -4.91 1.19 -4.15
C LEU A 49 -6.36 1.66 -4.20
N ALA A 50 -7.25 0.90 -3.56
CA ALA A 50 -8.67 1.19 -3.48
C ALA A 50 -9.16 1.19 -2.02
N ASP A 51 -10.04 2.13 -1.68
CA ASP A 51 -10.69 2.23 -0.35
C ASP A 51 -11.91 1.31 -0.21
N SER A 52 -12.00 0.24 -0.99
CA SER A 52 -13.05 -0.76 -0.84
C SER A 52 -12.68 -2.09 -1.48
N LEU A 53 -13.35 -3.17 -1.03
CA LEU A 53 -13.12 -4.56 -1.42
C LEU A 53 -13.65 -4.89 -2.83
N THR A 54 -14.63 -4.13 -3.31
CA THR A 54 -15.12 -4.22 -4.68
C THR A 54 -14.13 -3.57 -5.62
N ASN A 55 -13.78 -4.23 -6.74
CA ASN A 55 -12.99 -3.71 -7.87
C ASN A 55 -13.42 -2.29 -8.23
N SER A 56 -12.87 -1.36 -7.48
CA SER A 56 -13.30 0.01 -7.48
C SER A 56 -12.69 0.59 -8.72
N THR A 57 -13.52 1.02 -9.66
CA THR A 57 -13.06 1.85 -10.78
C THR A 57 -12.38 3.14 -10.29
N THR A 58 -12.55 3.47 -9.01
CA THR A 58 -11.99 4.63 -8.34
C THR A 58 -10.75 4.22 -7.54
N TYR A 59 -9.59 4.30 -8.17
CA TYR A 59 -8.31 4.15 -7.49
C TYR A 59 -7.96 5.44 -6.76
N LEU A 60 -7.54 5.33 -5.50
CA LEU A 60 -6.88 6.43 -4.80
C LEU A 60 -5.48 6.68 -5.37
N TRP A 61 -4.86 5.61 -5.89
CA TRP A 61 -3.58 5.66 -6.55
C TRP A 61 -3.46 4.48 -7.53
N LYS A 62 -2.83 4.71 -8.69
CA LYS A 62 -2.64 3.69 -9.71
C LYS A 62 -1.34 3.93 -10.46
N ILE A 63 -0.64 2.85 -10.80
CA ILE A 63 0.55 2.91 -11.65
C ILE A 63 0.58 1.75 -12.65
N THR A 64 1.15 2.04 -13.81
CA THR A 64 1.60 1.03 -14.78
C THR A 64 3.12 0.92 -14.68
N LEU A 65 3.63 -0.24 -14.26
CA LEU A 65 5.06 -0.54 -14.30
C LEU A 65 5.42 -1.08 -15.69
N PRO A 66 6.38 -0.49 -16.41
CA PRO A 66 6.72 -0.92 -17.77
C PRO A 66 7.43 -2.30 -17.82
N ASN A 67 8.36 -2.60 -16.90
CA ASN A 67 9.00 -3.90 -16.61
C ASN A 67 10.25 -3.71 -15.70
N THR A 68 10.75 -4.81 -15.12
CA THR A 68 12.03 -5.04 -14.37
C THR A 68 12.66 -3.87 -13.64
N THR A 69 11.87 -2.99 -13.03
CA THR A 69 12.41 -1.83 -12.32
C THR A 69 11.72 -1.73 -10.96
N PRO A 70 12.49 -1.69 -9.85
CA PRO A 70 11.91 -1.34 -8.57
C PRO A 70 11.37 0.09 -8.66
N PHE A 71 10.15 0.28 -8.20
CA PHE A 71 9.52 1.58 -8.09
C PHE A 71 9.26 1.86 -6.62
N HIS A 72 9.71 3.01 -6.14
CA HIS A 72 9.42 3.48 -4.80
C HIS A 72 8.85 4.89 -4.87
N VAL A 73 7.78 5.13 -4.12
CA VAL A 73 7.18 6.45 -4.00
C VAL A 73 6.86 6.76 -2.55
N ILE A 74 7.18 7.98 -2.15
CA ILE A 74 6.74 8.61 -0.91
C ILE A 74 5.54 9.49 -1.24
N LEU A 75 4.49 9.39 -0.44
CA LEU A 75 3.23 10.11 -0.62
C LEU A 75 3.18 11.24 0.41
N ASP A 76 3.36 12.47 -0.06
CA ASP A 76 3.27 13.69 0.75
C ASP A 76 2.40 14.73 0.03
N PRO A 77 1.14 14.98 0.47
CA PRO A 77 0.50 14.40 1.64
C PRO A 77 0.17 12.90 1.49
N PRO A 78 0.03 12.14 2.60
CA PRO A 78 -0.32 10.73 2.55
C PRO A 78 -1.75 10.50 2.01
N ILE A 79 -1.99 9.32 1.44
CA ILE A 79 -3.31 8.93 0.94
C ILE A 79 -4.17 8.47 2.12
N GLU A 80 -5.30 9.14 2.35
CA GLU A 80 -6.27 8.76 3.38
C GLU A 80 -7.27 7.74 2.83
N PHE A 81 -7.68 6.79 3.69
CA PHE A 81 -8.75 5.82 3.41
C PHE A 81 -9.65 5.68 4.63
N ALA A 82 -10.95 5.42 4.41
CA ALA A 82 -11.97 5.45 5.45
C ALA A 82 -12.47 4.06 5.86
N THR A 83 -12.54 3.10 4.95
CA THR A 83 -13.12 1.78 5.22
C THR A 83 -12.07 0.67 5.30
N GLY A 84 -10.98 0.84 4.56
CA GLY A 84 -9.84 -0.05 4.49
C GLY A 84 -9.04 0.26 3.23
N ILE A 85 -7.90 -0.37 3.03
CA ILE A 85 -7.12 -0.21 1.80
C ILE A 85 -6.80 -1.57 1.22
N TRP A 86 -7.09 -1.73 -0.07
CA TRP A 86 -6.85 -2.93 -0.85
C TRP A 86 -5.86 -2.62 -1.96
N LEU A 87 -4.89 -3.51 -2.13
CA LEU A 87 -4.06 -3.54 -3.32
C LEU A 87 -4.83 -4.30 -4.39
N ASP A 88 -5.14 -3.61 -5.49
CA ASP A 88 -5.78 -4.18 -6.68
C ASP A 88 -4.69 -4.49 -7.71
N VAL A 89 -4.60 -5.76 -8.11
CA VAL A 89 -3.68 -6.23 -9.16
C VAL A 89 -4.46 -6.36 -10.46
N VAL A 90 -4.57 -5.23 -11.15
CA VAL A 90 -5.30 -5.11 -12.41
C VAL A 90 -4.70 -6.01 -13.50
N SER A 91 -3.38 -6.10 -13.57
CA SER A 91 -2.70 -7.02 -14.49
C SER A 91 -1.27 -7.35 -14.05
N GLY A 92 -0.81 -8.52 -14.48
CA GLY A 92 0.57 -8.97 -14.28
C GLY A 92 0.84 -9.53 -12.89
N THR A 93 2.12 -9.57 -12.55
CA THR A 93 2.64 -10.12 -11.30
C THR A 93 3.59 -9.12 -10.68
N VAL A 94 3.34 -8.72 -9.44
CA VAL A 94 4.10 -7.66 -8.77
C VAL A 94 4.39 -8.01 -7.30
N ASP A 95 5.60 -7.74 -6.83
CA ASP A 95 5.90 -7.71 -5.40
C ASP A 95 5.62 -6.31 -4.86
N VAL A 96 4.83 -6.22 -3.80
CA VAL A 96 4.34 -4.96 -3.25
C VAL A 96 4.58 -4.88 -1.76
N ILE A 97 5.11 -3.75 -1.33
CA ILE A 97 5.26 -3.38 0.08
C ILE A 97 4.60 -2.02 0.28
N VAL A 98 3.67 -1.94 1.24
CA VAL A 98 2.91 -0.72 1.55
C VAL A 98 3.14 -0.34 3.01
N GLY A 99 3.54 0.92 3.24
CA GLY A 99 3.62 1.50 4.59
C GLY A 99 2.37 2.31 4.92
N TYR A 100 1.68 1.94 5.98
CA TYR A 100 0.42 2.54 6.39
C TYR A 100 0.30 2.77 7.90
N VAL A 101 -0.74 3.49 8.31
CA VAL A 101 -1.24 3.56 9.69
C VAL A 101 -2.71 3.16 9.74
#